data_AF-A0A496TBA6-F1
#
_entry.id   AF-A0A496TBA6-F1
#
_cell.length_a   1.000
_cell.length_b   1.000
_cell.length_c   1.000
_cell.angle_alpha   90.00
_cell.angle_beta   90.00
_cell.angle_gamma   90.00
#
_symmetry.space_group_name_H-M   'P 1'
#
loop_
_entity.id
_entity.type
_entity.pdbx_description
1 polymer ?
#
loop_
_entity_poly.entity_id
_entity_poly.type
_entity_poly.pdbx_seq_one_letter_code
_entity_poly.pdbx_strand_id
1 'polypeptide(L)'
;MFMDIQQHDQFLHIRFSQQYSLHYGNSEEFKTQVLENYKHGQTVILDFQKLDFIDSAGLTALISIRKKILATQGSLKIVNIGERIQKLIQITRLHRVFEIYDSLEEAIESSKEKADQSNQSYSYDVKLQVEHTESYSLIKIEQPDSLIAANCQQFRDKIKTYLQKSDIIILNFDNLCNIDSEGIATLIHLNRYVREHNKKIFLVYNNQVLTRLFKLHFLDDLFPQFQTDEEAINAAESVALRQQVSPEQTLIVPESETVSDSESEFSDIHFLSSWKKMRKPC
;
A
#
# COMPACT_ATOMS: atom_id res chain seq x y z
N MET A 1 16.36 -32.35 14.31
CA MET A 1 15.53 -31.23 13.82
C MET A 1 16.21 -29.94 14.27
N PHE A 2 16.39 -28.95 13.38
CA PHE A 2 17.07 -27.68 13.73
C PHE A 2 16.18 -26.73 14.55
N MET A 3 14.87 -27.04 14.60
CA MET A 3 13.89 -26.38 15.46
C MET A 3 13.35 -27.35 16.50
N ASP A 4 12.95 -26.77 17.63
CA ASP A 4 12.10 -27.38 18.63
C ASP A 4 10.72 -26.71 18.52
N ILE A 5 9.70 -27.53 18.29
CA ILE A 5 8.34 -27.12 17.96
C ILE A 5 7.42 -27.62 19.07
N GLN A 6 6.80 -26.67 19.77
CA GLN A 6 5.93 -26.93 20.91
C GLN A 6 4.51 -26.48 20.58
N GLN A 7 3.62 -27.45 20.44
CA GLN A 7 2.20 -27.19 20.20
C GLN A 7 1.50 -26.98 21.55
N HIS A 8 0.92 -25.80 21.73
CA HIS A 8 0.00 -25.51 22.85
C HIS A 8 -1.41 -25.30 22.30
N ASP A 9 -2.40 -25.29 23.20
CA ASP A 9 -3.82 -25.15 22.83
C ASP A 9 -4.10 -23.80 22.13
N GLN A 10 -3.44 -22.72 22.58
CA GLN A 10 -3.68 -21.35 22.10
C GLN A 10 -2.59 -20.83 21.15
N PHE A 11 -1.38 -21.41 21.19
CA PHE A 11 -0.26 -20.94 20.38
C PHE A 11 0.69 -22.08 19.98
N LEU A 12 1.45 -21.84 18.92
CA LEU A 12 2.53 -22.68 18.44
C LEU A 12 3.84 -21.95 18.75
N HIS A 13 4.68 -22.54 19.59
CA HIS A 13 5.97 -21.98 19.94
C HIS A 13 7.09 -22.71 19.19
N ILE A 14 7.88 -21.96 18.44
CA ILE A 14 8.96 -22.51 17.61
C ILE A 14 10.25 -21.80 17.98
N ARG A 15 11.25 -22.56 18.39
CA ARG A 15 12.60 -22.05 18.71
C ARG A 15 13.66 -22.82 17.94
N PHE A 16 14.79 -22.18 17.65
CA PHE A 16 15.94 -22.88 17.08
C PHE A 16 16.68 -23.65 18.18
N SER A 17 16.98 -24.93 17.93
CA SER A 17 17.61 -25.83 18.91
C SER A 17 19.06 -25.45 19.24
N GLN A 18 19.70 -24.69 18.34
CA GLN A 18 21.08 -24.23 18.43
C GLN A 18 21.24 -22.93 17.63
N GLN A 19 22.42 -22.31 17.69
CA GLN A 19 22.72 -21.15 16.84
C GLN A 19 22.42 -21.46 15.38
N TYR A 20 21.67 -20.57 14.74
CA TYR A 20 21.14 -20.78 13.41
C TYR A 20 21.19 -19.50 12.59
N SER A 21 21.51 -19.65 11.31
CA SER A 21 21.48 -18.57 10.32
C SER A 21 20.39 -18.87 9.30
N LEU A 22 19.45 -17.94 9.11
CA LEU A 22 18.35 -18.10 8.15
C LEU A 22 18.71 -17.41 6.83
N HIS A 23 18.97 -18.20 5.80
CA HIS A 23 19.48 -17.72 4.52
C HIS A 23 18.85 -18.47 3.33
N TYR A 24 19.14 -18.06 2.10
CA TYR A 24 18.59 -18.68 0.88
C TYR A 24 18.57 -20.23 0.88
N GLY A 25 19.64 -20.86 1.35
CA GLY A 25 19.75 -22.33 1.34
C GLY A 25 18.80 -23.08 2.29
N ASN A 26 18.18 -22.41 3.28
CA ASN A 26 17.35 -23.06 4.30
C ASN A 26 16.03 -22.32 4.60
N SER A 27 15.78 -21.16 3.98
CA SER A 27 14.59 -20.35 4.21
C SER A 27 13.30 -21.04 3.77
N GLU A 28 13.36 -21.85 2.72
CA GLU A 28 12.20 -22.61 2.23
C GLU A 28 11.84 -23.76 3.18
N GLU A 29 12.84 -24.49 3.68
CA GLU A 29 12.62 -25.56 4.66
C GLU A 29 12.04 -25.01 5.96
N PHE A 30 12.60 -23.90 6.47
CA PHE A 30 12.06 -23.18 7.62
C PHE A 30 10.58 -22.81 7.41
N LYS A 31 10.25 -22.17 6.29
CA LYS A 31 8.88 -21.78 5.95
C LYS A 31 7.93 -22.98 5.94
N THR A 32 8.33 -24.07 5.29
CA THR A 32 7.50 -25.28 5.20
C THR A 32 7.23 -25.85 6.59
N GLN A 33 8.28 -26.01 7.41
CA GLN A 33 8.15 -26.54 8.78
C GLN A 33 7.24 -25.69 9.66
N VAL A 34 7.33 -24.34 9.59
CA VAL A 34 6.42 -23.47 10.35
C VAL A 34 4.96 -23.68 9.91
N LEU A 35 4.72 -23.72 8.59
CA LEU A 35 3.36 -23.80 8.05
C LEU A 35 2.71 -25.17 8.18
N GLU A 36 3.50 -26.26 8.17
CA GLU A 36 2.99 -27.62 8.37
C GLU A 36 2.51 -27.87 9.81
N ASN A 37 3.14 -27.20 10.78
CA ASN A 37 2.76 -27.30 12.20
C ASN A 37 1.70 -26.26 12.59
N TYR A 38 1.47 -25.26 11.76
CA TYR A 38 0.48 -24.21 12.00
C TYR A 38 -0.96 -24.73 11.89
N LYS A 39 -1.78 -24.45 12.90
CA LYS A 39 -3.23 -24.69 12.88
C LYS A 39 -3.98 -23.38 12.58
N HIS A 40 -5.06 -23.48 11.83
CA HIS A 40 -5.88 -22.32 11.43
C HIS A 40 -6.30 -21.47 12.65
N GLY A 41 -6.17 -20.15 12.55
CA GLY A 41 -6.53 -19.21 13.62
C GLY A 41 -5.57 -19.16 14.81
N GLN A 42 -4.49 -19.95 14.79
CA GLN A 42 -3.57 -20.06 15.92
C GLN A 42 -2.59 -18.87 16.00
N THR A 43 -2.14 -18.52 17.20
CA THR A 43 -0.97 -17.64 17.38
C THR A 43 0.31 -18.45 17.15
N VAL A 44 1.23 -17.98 16.30
CA VAL A 44 2.57 -18.55 16.14
C VAL A 44 3.56 -17.60 16.80
N ILE A 45 4.41 -18.14 17.68
CA ILE A 45 5.47 -17.41 18.36
C ILE A 45 6.82 -17.99 17.92
N LEU A 46 7.61 -17.18 17.23
CA LEU A 46 8.95 -17.52 16.79
C LEU A 46 9.98 -16.96 17.77
N ASP A 47 10.77 -17.84 18.39
CA ASP A 47 11.84 -17.47 19.31
C ASP A 47 13.18 -17.36 18.59
N PHE A 48 13.68 -16.14 18.50
CA PHE A 48 14.90 -15.77 17.79
C PHE A 48 16.13 -15.72 18.70
N GLN A 49 16.05 -16.20 19.95
CA GLN A 49 17.18 -16.18 20.89
C GLN A 49 18.46 -16.83 20.31
N LYS A 50 18.29 -17.84 19.46
CA LYS A 50 19.38 -18.58 18.80
C LYS A 50 19.56 -18.22 17.33
N LEU A 51 18.82 -17.25 16.79
CA LEU A 51 19.02 -16.77 15.43
C LEU A 51 20.13 -15.71 15.43
N ASP A 52 21.20 -15.93 14.68
CA ASP A 52 22.37 -15.02 14.66
C ASP A 52 22.45 -14.15 13.40
N PHE A 53 21.80 -14.61 12.33
CA PHE A 53 21.82 -13.98 11.02
C PHE A 53 20.55 -14.28 10.23
N ILE A 54 20.14 -13.29 9.44
CA ILE A 54 19.04 -13.42 8.47
C ILE A 54 19.36 -12.60 7.22
N ASP A 55 19.19 -13.19 6.03
CA ASP A 55 19.33 -12.50 4.74
C ASP A 55 17.96 -12.12 4.13
N SER A 56 17.97 -11.63 2.88
CA SER A 56 16.77 -11.26 2.14
C SER A 56 15.81 -12.43 1.90
N ALA A 57 16.32 -13.65 1.69
CA ALA A 57 15.50 -14.83 1.49
C ALA A 57 14.84 -15.26 2.80
N GLY A 58 15.57 -15.20 3.92
CA GLY A 58 15.03 -15.43 5.26
C GLY A 58 13.92 -14.45 5.63
N LEU A 59 14.12 -13.15 5.37
CA LEU A 59 13.06 -12.14 5.57
C LEU A 59 11.85 -12.38 4.66
N THR A 60 12.07 -12.74 3.40
CA THR A 60 10.98 -13.06 2.46
C THR A 60 10.17 -14.27 2.94
N ALA A 61 10.83 -15.28 3.52
CA ALA A 61 10.17 -16.41 4.15
C ALA A 61 9.30 -15.97 5.34
N LEU A 62 9.81 -15.11 6.24
CA LEU A 62 9.03 -14.59 7.37
C LEU A 62 7.79 -13.80 6.92
N ILE A 63 7.94 -12.93 5.92
CA ILE A 63 6.81 -12.18 5.34
C ILE A 63 5.76 -13.14 4.76
N SER A 64 6.21 -14.19 4.07
CA SER A 64 5.33 -15.21 3.47
C SER A 64 4.58 -16.02 4.53
N ILE A 65 5.27 -16.43 5.60
CA ILE A 65 4.67 -17.11 6.76
C ILE A 65 3.60 -16.23 7.37
N ARG A 66 3.94 -14.98 7.69
CA ARG A 66 3.02 -13.99 8.27
C ARG A 66 1.77 -13.82 7.41
N LYS A 67 1.94 -13.63 6.10
CA LYS A 67 0.81 -13.45 5.17
C LYS A 67 -0.16 -14.63 5.22
N LYS A 68 0.37 -15.87 5.25
CA LYS A 68 -0.46 -17.08 5.33
C LYS A 68 -1.19 -17.23 6.67
N ILE A 69 -0.50 -16.94 7.78
CA ILE A 69 -1.09 -17.00 9.12
C ILE A 69 -2.21 -15.95 9.27
N LEU A 70 -1.96 -14.70 8.86
CA LEU A 70 -2.96 -13.63 8.93
C LEU A 70 -4.18 -13.89 8.03
N ALA A 71 -3.97 -14.49 6.85
CA ALA A 71 -5.07 -14.87 5.95
C ALA A 71 -6.04 -15.89 6.56
N THR A 72 -5.63 -16.55 7.64
CA THR A 72 -6.44 -17.54 8.39
C THR A 72 -6.77 -17.06 9.80
N GLN A 73 -6.79 -15.73 10.00
CA GLN A 73 -7.09 -15.06 11.27
C GLN A 73 -6.15 -15.44 12.44
N GLY A 74 -5.03 -16.10 12.18
CA GLY A 74 -3.98 -16.31 13.17
C GLY A 74 -3.14 -15.07 13.39
N SER A 75 -2.16 -15.14 14.29
CA SER A 75 -1.19 -14.07 14.52
C SER A 75 0.24 -14.61 14.50
N LEU A 76 1.21 -13.77 14.12
CA LEU A 76 2.63 -14.13 14.13
C LEU A 76 3.40 -13.13 15.00
N LYS A 77 4.04 -13.66 16.04
CA LYS A 77 4.84 -12.91 17.00
C LYS A 77 6.28 -13.39 16.97
N ILE A 78 7.21 -12.49 17.19
CA ILE A 78 8.64 -12.79 17.29
C ILE A 78 9.12 -12.36 18.67
N VAL A 79 9.91 -13.21 19.32
CA VAL A 79 10.47 -12.94 20.65
C VAL A 79 11.98 -13.09 20.65
N ASN A 80 12.65 -12.50 21.65
CA ASN A 80 14.08 -12.66 21.91
C ASN A 80 14.98 -12.29 20.70
N ILE A 81 14.68 -11.21 19.99
CA ILE A 81 15.51 -10.77 18.85
C ILE A 81 16.84 -10.20 19.35
N GLY A 82 17.95 -10.76 18.89
CA GLY A 82 19.28 -10.19 19.16
C GLY A 82 19.53 -8.86 18.45
N GLU A 83 20.39 -8.00 19.02
CA GLU A 83 20.65 -6.64 18.52
C GLU A 83 20.96 -6.55 17.01
N ARG A 84 21.72 -7.52 16.48
CA ARG A 84 22.11 -7.55 15.06
C ARG A 84 20.89 -7.67 14.16
N ILE A 85 19.97 -8.55 14.51
CA ILE A 85 18.74 -8.79 13.75
C ILE A 85 17.78 -7.62 13.95
N GLN A 86 17.71 -7.06 15.17
CA GLN A 86 16.90 -5.88 15.45
C GLN A 86 17.30 -4.69 14.58
N LYS A 87 18.61 -4.39 14.46
CA LYS A 87 19.13 -3.33 13.57
C LYS A 87 18.74 -3.58 12.11
N LEU A 88 18.81 -4.82 11.64
CA LEU A 88 18.44 -5.19 10.28
C LEU A 88 16.94 -4.98 10.02
N ILE A 89 16.07 -5.40 10.94
CA ILE A 89 14.62 -5.19 10.88
C ILE A 89 14.26 -3.69 10.92
N GLN A 90 15.01 -2.88 11.68
CA GLN A 90 14.82 -1.43 11.72
C GLN A 90 15.20 -0.76 10.40
N ILE A 91 16.37 -1.06 9.84
CA ILE A 91 16.87 -0.49 8.57
C ILE A 91 15.90 -0.84 7.42
N THR A 92 15.41 -2.08 7.39
CA THR A 92 14.46 -2.55 6.38
C THR A 92 13.02 -2.06 6.60
N ARG A 93 12.77 -1.28 7.67
CA ARG A 93 11.45 -0.82 8.11
C ARG A 93 10.45 -1.96 8.39
N LEU A 94 10.93 -3.21 8.52
CA LEU A 94 10.10 -4.37 8.80
C LEU A 94 9.62 -4.45 10.26
N HIS A 95 10.13 -3.59 11.15
CA HIS A 95 9.62 -3.45 12.51
C HIS A 95 8.13 -3.07 12.58
N ARG A 96 7.58 -2.47 11.51
CA ARG A 96 6.14 -2.16 11.40
C ARG A 96 5.29 -3.34 10.94
N VAL A 97 5.95 -4.37 10.40
CA VAL A 97 5.31 -5.56 9.84
C VAL A 97 5.15 -6.63 10.93
N PHE A 98 6.16 -6.84 11.76
CA PHE A 98 6.15 -7.89 12.79
C PHE A 98 5.83 -7.34 14.17
N GLU A 99 5.07 -8.09 14.96
CA GLU A 99 5.04 -7.87 16.40
C GLU A 99 6.26 -8.51 17.04
N ILE A 100 7.00 -7.69 17.78
CA ILE A 100 8.24 -8.09 18.41
C ILE A 100 8.08 -7.81 19.89
N TYR A 101 8.38 -8.83 20.70
CA TYR A 101 8.34 -8.76 22.16
C TYR A 101 9.69 -9.19 22.73
N ASP A 102 9.97 -8.80 23.96
CA ASP A 102 11.24 -9.12 24.60
C ASP A 102 11.26 -10.54 25.17
N SER A 103 10.08 -11.14 25.41
CA SER A 103 9.95 -12.47 26.01
C SER A 103 8.74 -13.27 25.49
N LEU A 104 8.78 -14.58 25.71
CA LEU A 104 7.66 -15.47 25.41
C LEU A 104 6.43 -15.12 26.25
N GLU A 105 6.62 -14.79 27.52
CA GLU A 105 5.56 -14.43 28.47
C GLU A 105 4.79 -13.20 27.99
N GLU A 106 5.50 -12.15 27.56
CA GLU A 106 4.91 -10.93 27.02
C GLU A 106 4.11 -11.19 25.72
N ALA A 107 4.65 -12.04 24.84
CA ALA A 107 3.95 -12.46 23.63
C ALA A 107 2.69 -13.28 23.92
N ILE A 108 2.68 -14.08 24.99
CA ILE A 108 1.50 -14.83 25.42
C ILE A 108 0.47 -13.90 26.05
N GLU A 109 0.88 -12.97 26.91
CA GLU A 109 -0.03 -12.06 27.59
C GLU A 109 -0.78 -11.15 26.60
N SER A 110 -0.06 -10.60 25.63
CA SER A 110 -0.64 -9.84 24.52
C SER A 110 -1.52 -10.69 23.58
N SER A 111 -1.57 -12.02 23.74
CA SER A 111 -2.56 -12.90 23.08
C SER A 111 -3.79 -13.17 23.96
N LYS A 112 -3.65 -13.11 25.30
CA LYS A 112 -4.77 -13.30 26.24
C LYS A 112 -5.62 -12.04 26.38
N GLU A 113 -5.00 -10.87 26.41
CA GLU A 113 -5.71 -9.58 26.40
C GLU A 113 -6.63 -9.43 25.18
N LYS A 114 -6.29 -10.12 24.08
CA LYS A 114 -7.09 -10.20 22.84
C LYS A 114 -8.30 -11.16 22.92
N ALA A 115 -8.40 -12.01 23.94
CA ALA A 115 -9.51 -12.95 24.13
C ALA A 115 -10.65 -12.36 25.00
N ASP A 116 -10.31 -11.54 26.01
CA ASP A 116 -11.29 -10.89 26.89
C ASP A 116 -11.68 -9.48 26.43
N GLN A 117 -10.89 -8.87 25.54
CA GLN A 117 -11.30 -7.74 24.73
C GLN A 117 -11.47 -8.22 23.30
N SER A 118 -12.72 -8.46 22.91
CA SER A 118 -13.11 -8.68 21.51
C SER A 118 -12.87 -7.45 20.61
N ASN A 119 -11.82 -6.65 20.86
CA ASN A 119 -11.53 -5.43 20.14
C ASN A 119 -10.11 -4.83 20.35
N GLN A 120 -9.05 -5.63 20.49
CA GLN A 120 -7.71 -5.16 20.09
C GLN A 120 -7.31 -5.77 18.75
N SER A 121 -7.95 -5.20 17.73
CA SER A 121 -7.70 -5.37 16.31
C SER A 121 -6.22 -5.14 16.01
N TYR A 122 -5.55 -6.06 15.31
CA TYR A 122 -4.64 -5.59 14.27
C TYR A 122 -5.52 -4.76 13.36
N SER A 123 -5.37 -3.45 13.46
CA SER A 123 -6.26 -2.49 12.84
C SER A 123 -5.99 -2.49 11.34
N TYR A 124 -6.55 -3.47 10.63
CA TYR A 124 -6.93 -3.31 9.23
C TYR A 124 -7.93 -2.16 9.06
N ASP A 125 -8.47 -1.63 10.18
CA ASP A 125 -9.22 -0.39 10.17
C ASP A 125 -8.38 0.74 9.58
N VAL A 126 -8.91 1.25 8.46
CA VAL A 126 -8.31 2.25 7.62
C VAL A 126 -8.43 3.62 8.30
N LYS A 127 -7.39 4.06 8.98
CA LYS A 127 -7.32 5.41 9.54
C LYS A 127 -6.76 6.37 8.51
N LEU A 128 -7.51 7.44 8.28
CA LEU A 128 -7.22 8.44 7.28
C LEU A 128 -7.06 9.79 7.99
N GLN A 129 -5.97 10.47 7.70
CA GLN A 129 -5.84 11.89 7.97
C GLN A 129 -6.36 12.64 6.74
N VAL A 130 -7.33 13.54 6.92
CA VAL A 130 -7.96 14.24 5.80
C VAL A 130 -7.84 15.74 6.01
N GLU A 131 -7.34 16.40 4.97
CA GLU A 131 -7.36 17.84 4.81
C GLU A 131 -8.30 18.18 3.65
N HIS A 132 -9.30 19.02 3.92
CA HIS A 132 -10.32 19.37 2.95
C HIS A 132 -10.30 20.86 2.67
N THR A 133 -10.34 21.21 1.39
CA THR A 133 -10.43 22.57 0.88
C THR A 133 -11.58 22.67 -0.12
N GLU A 134 -11.87 23.88 -0.60
CA GLU A 134 -12.85 24.09 -1.67
C GLU A 134 -12.43 23.41 -2.99
N SER A 135 -11.11 23.27 -3.22
CA SER A 135 -10.56 22.73 -4.47
C SER A 135 -10.34 21.21 -4.43
N TYR A 136 -10.02 20.63 -3.27
CA TYR A 136 -9.64 19.23 -3.17
C TYR A 136 -9.86 18.64 -1.76
N SER A 137 -9.83 17.31 -1.67
CA SER A 137 -9.60 16.58 -0.41
C SER A 137 -8.30 15.79 -0.49
N LEU A 138 -7.33 16.13 0.36
CA LEU A 138 -6.08 15.38 0.54
C LEU A 138 -6.30 14.33 1.64
N ILE A 139 -6.13 13.08 1.28
CA ILE A 139 -6.39 11.93 2.14
C ILE A 139 -5.08 11.16 2.28
N LYS A 140 -4.50 11.19 3.47
CA LYS A 140 -3.30 10.42 3.82
C LYS A 140 -3.71 9.16 4.58
N ILE A 141 -3.17 8.02 4.17
CA ILE A 141 -3.35 6.77 4.91
C ILE A 141 -2.39 6.79 6.11
N GLU A 142 -2.93 6.91 7.32
CA GLU A 142 -2.16 6.76 8.55
C GLU A 142 -1.93 5.29 8.87
N GLN A 143 -2.98 4.47 8.73
CA GLN A 143 -3.00 3.05 9.07
C GLN A 143 -4.04 2.32 8.22
N PRO A 144 -3.86 1.05 7.86
CA PRO A 144 -2.61 0.29 7.93
C PRO A 144 -1.64 0.68 6.79
N ASP A 145 -0.40 0.19 6.86
CA ASP A 145 0.64 0.35 5.83
C ASP A 145 0.45 -0.54 4.59
N SER A 146 -0.70 -1.23 4.48
CA SER A 146 -0.95 -2.24 3.47
C SER A 146 -2.38 -2.15 2.97
N LEU A 147 -2.60 -2.18 1.66
CA LEU A 147 -3.94 -2.26 1.07
C LEU A 147 -4.19 -3.69 0.56
N ILE A 148 -5.00 -4.44 1.29
CA ILE A 148 -5.24 -5.87 1.07
C ILE A 148 -6.72 -6.24 1.18
N ALA A 149 -7.09 -7.44 0.74
CA ALA A 149 -8.48 -7.93 0.77
C ALA A 149 -9.26 -7.61 2.08
N ALA A 150 -8.59 -7.72 3.23
CA ALA A 150 -9.16 -7.49 4.55
C ALA A 150 -9.62 -6.03 4.81
N ASN A 151 -9.01 -5.03 4.16
CA ASN A 151 -9.31 -3.61 4.38
C ASN A 151 -9.81 -2.87 3.15
N CYS A 152 -9.70 -3.46 1.96
CA CYS A 152 -10.10 -2.86 0.70
C CYS A 152 -11.55 -2.36 0.68
N GLN A 153 -12.49 -3.10 1.26
CA GLN A 153 -13.89 -2.68 1.30
C GLN A 153 -14.05 -1.39 2.12
N GLN A 154 -13.48 -1.38 3.32
CA GLN A 154 -13.57 -0.23 4.21
C GLN A 154 -12.84 0.99 3.63
N PHE A 155 -11.67 0.79 3.02
CA PHE A 155 -10.96 1.83 2.31
C PHE A 155 -11.85 2.47 1.24
N ARG A 156 -12.47 1.67 0.37
CA ARG A 156 -13.38 2.18 -0.68
C ARG A 156 -14.52 3.01 -0.11
N ASP A 157 -15.18 2.51 0.93
CA ASP A 157 -16.34 3.19 1.52
C ASP A 157 -15.95 4.52 2.16
N LYS A 158 -14.79 4.57 2.83
CA LYS A 158 -14.22 5.81 3.37
C LYS A 158 -13.89 6.80 2.24
N ILE A 159 -13.17 6.39 1.20
CA ILE A 159 -12.84 7.27 0.06
C ILE A 159 -14.11 7.79 -0.64
N LYS A 160 -15.12 6.93 -0.85
CA LYS A 160 -16.41 7.34 -1.43
C LYS A 160 -17.13 8.41 -0.62
N THR A 161 -17.03 8.36 0.70
CA THR A 161 -17.61 9.39 1.59
C THR A 161 -16.99 10.77 1.32
N TYR A 162 -15.68 10.82 1.03
CA TYR A 162 -15.00 12.08 0.69
C TYR A 162 -15.23 12.50 -0.77
N LEU A 163 -15.47 11.55 -1.68
CA LEU A 163 -15.86 11.88 -3.07
C LEU A 163 -17.20 12.61 -3.14
N GLN A 164 -18.07 12.48 -2.14
CA GLN A 164 -19.30 13.27 -2.06
C GLN A 164 -19.02 14.76 -1.73
N LYS A 165 -17.87 15.08 -1.14
CA LYS A 165 -17.53 16.42 -0.65
C LYS A 165 -16.63 17.21 -1.57
N SER A 166 -15.78 16.54 -2.35
CA SER A 166 -14.87 17.18 -3.31
C SER A 166 -14.94 16.52 -4.68
N ASP A 167 -14.67 17.30 -5.72
CA ASP A 167 -14.52 16.81 -7.09
C ASP A 167 -13.11 16.28 -7.38
N ILE A 168 -12.11 16.73 -6.63
CA ILE A 168 -10.73 16.28 -6.73
C ILE A 168 -10.32 15.66 -5.40
N ILE A 169 -9.83 14.42 -5.46
CA ILE A 169 -9.20 13.74 -4.31
C ILE A 169 -7.73 13.51 -4.61
N ILE A 170 -6.90 13.80 -3.62
CA ILE A 170 -5.48 13.43 -3.61
C ILE A 170 -5.33 12.31 -2.59
N LEU A 171 -4.93 11.12 -3.03
CA LEU A 171 -4.62 9.99 -2.15
C LEU A 171 -3.11 9.89 -1.94
N ASN A 172 -2.65 10.08 -0.72
CA ASN A 172 -1.26 9.89 -0.36
C ASN A 172 -1.03 8.47 0.20
N PHE A 173 -0.13 7.75 -0.46
CA PHE A 173 0.29 6.37 -0.20
C PHE A 173 1.75 6.27 0.30
N ASP A 174 2.35 7.34 0.82
CA ASP A 174 3.74 7.32 1.31
C ASP A 174 3.96 6.29 2.43
N ASN A 175 2.93 6.06 3.25
CA ASN A 175 2.96 5.06 4.31
C ASN A 175 2.62 3.64 3.82
N LEU A 176 2.15 3.47 2.58
CA LEU A 176 1.86 2.15 2.04
C LEU A 176 3.16 1.44 1.61
N CYS A 177 3.37 0.27 2.18
CA CYS A 177 4.47 -0.63 1.85
C CYS A 177 4.04 -1.77 0.92
N ASN A 178 2.74 -2.12 0.92
CA ASN A 178 2.25 -3.29 0.19
C ASN A 178 0.82 -3.08 -0.35
N ILE A 179 0.58 -3.58 -1.57
CA ILE A 179 -0.73 -3.63 -2.20
C ILE A 179 -0.87 -5.00 -2.85
N ASP A 180 -1.89 -5.79 -2.48
CA ASP A 180 -2.15 -7.08 -3.12
C ASP A 180 -3.04 -6.91 -4.38
N SER A 181 -3.43 -8.03 -4.99
CA SER A 181 -4.30 -8.03 -6.17
C SER A 181 -5.67 -7.37 -5.91
N GLU A 182 -6.22 -7.52 -4.70
CA GLU A 182 -7.49 -6.90 -4.30
C GLU A 182 -7.32 -5.40 -4.03
N GLY A 183 -6.18 -4.98 -3.51
CA GLY A 183 -5.80 -3.58 -3.37
C GLY A 183 -5.69 -2.88 -4.72
N ILE A 184 -5.04 -3.51 -5.70
CA ILE A 184 -4.97 -2.99 -7.07
C ILE A 184 -6.37 -2.91 -7.70
N ALA A 185 -7.16 -3.99 -7.61
CA ALA A 185 -8.53 -4.02 -8.11
C ALA A 185 -9.38 -2.91 -7.46
N THR A 186 -9.16 -2.64 -6.18
CA THR A 186 -9.80 -1.56 -5.43
C THR A 186 -9.48 -0.19 -6.03
N LEU A 187 -8.21 0.09 -6.34
CA LEU A 187 -7.82 1.34 -6.97
C LEU A 187 -8.46 1.48 -8.36
N ILE A 188 -8.42 0.42 -9.18
CA ILE A 188 -9.06 0.41 -10.51
C ILE A 188 -10.56 0.71 -10.40
N HIS A 189 -11.26 0.05 -9.46
CA HIS A 189 -12.68 0.27 -9.23
C HIS A 189 -12.98 1.70 -8.75
N LEU A 190 -12.14 2.25 -7.87
CA LEU A 190 -12.26 3.65 -7.44
C LEU A 190 -12.07 4.60 -8.61
N ASN A 191 -11.06 4.40 -9.45
CA ASN A 191 -10.83 5.26 -10.61
C ASN A 191 -12.02 5.23 -11.57
N ARG A 192 -12.57 4.03 -11.85
CA ARG A 192 -13.77 3.91 -12.69
C ARG A 192 -14.94 4.70 -12.10
N TYR A 193 -15.23 4.51 -10.81
CA TYR A 193 -16.30 5.23 -10.11
C TYR A 193 -16.09 6.75 -10.15
N VAL A 194 -14.87 7.23 -9.90
CA VAL A 194 -14.50 8.65 -9.94
C VAL A 194 -14.76 9.24 -11.33
N ARG A 195 -14.34 8.54 -12.39
CA ARG A 195 -14.54 8.98 -13.78
C ARG A 195 -16.01 9.03 -14.19
N GLU A 196 -16.81 8.05 -13.76
CA GLU A 196 -18.26 8.02 -14.02
C GLU A 196 -19.00 9.23 -13.43
N HIS A 197 -18.45 9.82 -12.36
CA HIS A 197 -19.02 10.99 -11.69
C HIS A 197 -18.33 12.31 -12.07
N ASN A 198 -17.52 12.31 -13.14
CA ASN A 198 -16.75 13.48 -13.61
C ASN A 198 -15.81 14.09 -12.54
N LYS A 199 -15.36 13.26 -11.60
CA LYS A 199 -14.40 13.62 -10.54
C LYS A 199 -13.00 13.22 -10.97
N LYS A 200 -11.99 13.63 -10.19
CA LYS A 200 -10.59 13.26 -10.39
C LYS A 200 -9.95 12.71 -9.13
N ILE A 201 -9.02 11.78 -9.32
CA ILE A 201 -8.24 11.17 -8.26
C ILE A 201 -6.76 11.21 -8.63
N PHE A 202 -5.94 11.79 -7.76
CA PHE A 202 -4.49 11.90 -7.90
C PHE A 202 -3.84 11.00 -6.87
N LEU A 203 -2.69 10.41 -7.21
CA LEU A 203 -1.91 9.58 -6.30
C LEU A 203 -0.60 10.29 -5.95
N VAL A 204 -0.29 10.34 -4.65
CA VAL A 204 1.00 10.81 -4.14
C VAL A 204 1.71 9.62 -3.51
N TYR A 205 2.91 9.32 -3.98
CA TYR A 205 3.76 8.33 -3.32
C TYR A 205 5.23 8.49 -3.72
N ASN A 206 6.13 8.36 -2.75
CA ASN A 206 7.57 8.28 -2.98
C ASN A 206 8.14 6.93 -2.55
N ASN A 207 7.73 5.87 -3.28
CA ASN A 207 8.15 4.49 -2.97
C ASN A 207 8.46 3.71 -4.26
N GLN A 208 9.71 3.30 -4.42
CA GLN A 208 10.18 2.54 -5.60
C GLN A 208 9.43 1.21 -5.80
N VAL A 209 8.98 0.56 -4.72
CA VAL A 209 8.19 -0.67 -4.80
C VAL A 209 6.84 -0.39 -5.44
N LEU A 210 6.14 0.67 -4.98
CA LEU A 210 4.87 1.10 -5.57
C LEU A 210 5.04 1.57 -7.01
N THR A 211 6.14 2.28 -7.33
CA THR A 211 6.42 2.71 -8.71
C THR A 211 6.53 1.51 -9.66
N ARG A 212 7.25 0.45 -9.24
CA ARG A 212 7.37 -0.76 -10.05
C ARG A 212 6.04 -1.50 -10.16
N LEU A 213 5.29 -1.58 -9.06
CA LEU A 213 3.98 -2.23 -9.01
C LEU A 213 2.99 -1.54 -9.94
N PHE A 214 2.87 -0.21 -9.89
CA PHE A 214 1.96 0.55 -10.74
C PHE A 214 2.33 0.47 -12.22
N LYS A 215 3.63 0.51 -12.55
CA LYS A 215 4.13 0.26 -13.91
C LYS A 215 3.74 -1.12 -14.44
N LEU A 216 3.95 -2.16 -13.64
CA LEU A 216 3.66 -3.54 -14.03
C LEU A 216 2.15 -3.78 -14.28
N HIS A 217 1.31 -3.07 -13.53
CA HIS A 217 -0.15 -3.16 -13.62
C HIS A 217 -0.79 -2.07 -14.48
N PHE A 218 0.00 -1.29 -15.23
CA PHE A 218 -0.45 -0.18 -16.08
C PHE A 218 -1.34 0.84 -15.35
N LEU A 219 -1.12 1.03 -14.05
CA LEU A 219 -1.86 2.02 -13.26
C LEU A 219 -1.38 3.46 -13.55
N ASP A 220 -0.20 3.61 -14.15
CA ASP A 220 0.35 4.91 -14.57
C ASP A 220 -0.54 5.66 -15.56
N ASP A 221 -1.29 4.93 -16.39
CA ASP A 221 -2.23 5.54 -17.35
C ASP A 221 -3.59 5.86 -16.72
N LEU A 222 -3.87 5.31 -15.53
CA LEU A 222 -5.16 5.44 -14.86
C LEU A 222 -5.21 6.64 -13.92
N PHE A 223 -4.08 7.00 -13.32
CA PHE A 223 -3.99 8.03 -12.29
C PHE A 223 -2.88 9.03 -12.64
N PRO A 224 -3.13 10.35 -12.54
CA PRO A 224 -2.04 11.31 -12.36
C PRO A 224 -1.29 11.00 -11.06
N GLN A 225 0.03 10.88 -11.15
CA GLN A 225 0.91 10.51 -10.04
C GLN A 225 1.90 11.62 -9.74
N PHE A 226 2.19 11.83 -8.46
CA PHE A 226 3.07 12.86 -7.94
C PHE A 226 3.99 12.28 -6.87
N GLN A 227 5.17 12.87 -6.69
CA GLN A 227 6.13 12.41 -5.68
C GLN A 227 5.91 13.10 -4.33
N THR A 228 5.25 14.26 -4.32
CA THR A 228 4.99 15.05 -3.12
C THR A 228 3.55 15.55 -3.08
N ASP A 229 3.07 15.86 -1.87
CA ASP A 229 1.75 16.48 -1.69
C ASP A 229 1.67 17.83 -2.41
N GLU A 230 2.73 18.64 -2.34
CA GLU A 230 2.78 19.98 -2.93
C GLU A 230 2.57 19.94 -4.46
N GLU A 231 3.22 19.00 -5.15
CA GLU A 231 3.03 18.81 -6.60
C GLU A 231 1.57 18.45 -6.94
N ALA A 232 0.96 17.55 -6.16
CA ALA A 232 -0.42 17.13 -6.38
C ALA A 232 -1.43 18.24 -6.06
N ILE A 233 -1.19 19.01 -5.01
CA ILE A 233 -2.01 20.16 -4.60
C ILE A 233 -2.00 21.22 -5.70
N ASN A 234 -0.81 21.61 -6.18
CA ASN A 234 -0.67 22.58 -7.27
C ASN A 234 -1.41 22.14 -8.54
N ALA A 235 -1.35 20.85 -8.87
CA ALA A 235 -2.09 20.28 -9.98
C ALA A 235 -3.61 20.31 -9.75
N ALA A 236 -4.07 20.06 -8.52
CA ALA A 236 -5.49 20.02 -8.17
C ALA A 236 -6.11 21.42 -8.25
N GLU A 237 -5.44 22.42 -7.67
CA GLU A 237 -5.86 23.82 -7.74
C GLU A 237 -5.90 24.34 -9.18
N SER A 238 -4.90 23.98 -9.99
CA SER A 238 -4.88 24.30 -11.42
C SER A 238 -6.07 23.70 -12.18
N VAL A 239 -6.53 22.51 -11.79
CA VAL A 239 -7.73 21.89 -12.37
C VAL A 239 -9.00 22.58 -11.90
N ALA A 240 -9.12 22.88 -10.60
CA ALA A 240 -10.28 23.54 -10.02
C ALA A 240 -10.51 24.93 -10.64
N LEU A 241 -9.44 25.71 -10.81
CA LEU A 241 -9.48 27.01 -11.49
C LEU A 241 -10.03 26.91 -12.92
N ARG A 242 -9.59 25.90 -13.69
CA ARG A 242 -10.09 25.67 -15.06
C ARG A 242 -11.55 25.21 -15.09
N GLN A 243 -12.04 24.56 -14.04
CA GLN A 243 -13.44 24.13 -13.94
C GLN A 243 -14.38 25.28 -13.55
N GLN A 244 -13.87 26.33 -12.89
CA GLN A 244 -14.63 27.53 -12.54
C GLN A 244 -14.77 28.53 -13.70
N VAL A 245 -13.86 28.49 -14.68
CA VAL A 245 -13.95 29.31 -15.89
C VAL A 245 -14.85 28.61 -16.92
N SER A 246 -16.15 28.98 -16.93
CA SER A 246 -17.09 28.51 -17.94
C SER A 246 -16.60 28.80 -19.37
N PRO A 247 -16.92 27.95 -20.37
CA PRO A 247 -16.47 28.12 -21.76
C PRO A 247 -16.95 29.40 -22.47
N GLU A 248 -17.87 30.17 -21.87
CA GLU A 248 -18.51 31.32 -22.51
C GLU A 248 -17.68 32.62 -22.52
N GLN A 249 -16.52 32.65 -21.86
CA GLN A 249 -15.73 33.89 -21.73
C GLN A 249 -14.43 33.91 -22.54
N THR A 250 -14.32 33.10 -23.60
CA THR A 250 -13.19 33.21 -24.54
C THR A 250 -13.66 33.50 -25.96
N LEU A 251 -13.50 34.78 -26.32
CA LEU A 251 -13.35 35.35 -27.66
C LEU A 251 -14.61 35.55 -28.51
N ILE A 252 -15.19 36.73 -28.33
CA ILE A 252 -15.64 37.57 -29.45
C ILE A 252 -14.44 37.73 -30.39
N VAL A 253 -14.48 37.07 -31.54
CA VAL A 253 -13.55 37.32 -32.65
C VAL A 253 -14.09 38.54 -33.40
N PRO A 254 -13.34 39.65 -33.54
CA PRO A 254 -13.71 40.67 -34.51
C PRO A 254 -13.49 40.07 -35.91
N GLU A 255 -14.52 40.12 -36.75
CA GLU A 255 -14.41 39.77 -38.16
C GLU A 255 -13.43 40.72 -38.88
N SER A 256 -12.73 40.11 -39.84
CA SER A 256 -11.99 40.70 -40.96
C SER A 256 -10.63 41.36 -40.67
N GLU A 257 -9.58 40.70 -41.16
CA GLU A 257 -8.77 41.26 -42.25
C GLU A 257 -8.08 40.12 -43.01
N THR A 258 -8.38 40.03 -44.30
CA THR A 258 -7.77 39.13 -45.27
C THR A 258 -6.34 39.59 -45.57
N VAL A 259 -5.33 38.77 -45.30
CA VAL A 259 -4.01 38.93 -45.92
C VAL A 259 -3.46 37.57 -46.37
N SER A 260 -3.01 37.60 -47.61
CA SER A 260 -2.52 36.56 -48.51
C SER A 260 -1.22 35.87 -48.07
N ASP A 261 -1.11 34.60 -48.48
CA ASP A 261 0.07 33.79 -48.82
C ASP A 261 1.46 34.28 -48.41
N SER A 262 2.17 33.44 -47.64
CA SER A 262 3.50 32.94 -48.03
C SER A 262 3.93 31.78 -47.12
N GLU A 263 4.35 30.70 -47.77
CA GLU A 263 5.08 29.57 -47.19
C GLU A 263 6.45 30.02 -46.65
N SER A 264 6.83 29.57 -45.45
CA SER A 264 8.13 28.91 -45.19
C SER A 264 8.37 28.68 -43.70
N GLU A 265 8.87 27.47 -43.42
CA GLU A 265 9.79 27.10 -42.34
C GLU A 265 9.36 27.31 -40.88
N PHE A 266 9.00 26.22 -40.20
CA PHE A 266 9.70 25.79 -38.98
C PHE A 266 9.40 24.30 -38.73
N SER A 267 10.44 23.49 -38.93
CA SER A 267 10.52 22.11 -38.44
C SER A 267 10.71 22.09 -36.93
N ASP A 268 10.38 20.94 -36.34
CA ASP A 268 10.84 20.48 -35.02
C ASP A 268 10.03 20.86 -33.78
N ILE A 269 8.85 20.24 -33.60
CA ILE A 269 8.44 19.70 -32.28
C ILE A 269 7.65 18.40 -32.49
N HIS A 270 8.33 17.25 -32.32
CA HIS A 270 7.69 15.93 -32.21
C HIS A 270 7.22 15.71 -30.76
N PHE A 271 6.08 16.29 -30.39
CA PHE A 271 5.33 15.92 -29.19
C PHE A 271 3.86 16.19 -29.50
N LEU A 272 2.98 15.21 -29.23
CA LEU A 272 1.52 15.16 -29.53
C LEU A 272 1.09 14.34 -30.75
N SER A 273 1.38 13.03 -30.78
CA SER A 273 0.67 12.09 -31.66
C SER A 273 -0.05 10.92 -30.96
N SER A 274 -0.03 10.81 -29.64
CA SER A 274 -0.66 9.66 -28.95
C SER A 274 -2.00 9.94 -28.24
N TRP A 275 -2.58 11.13 -28.36
CA TRP A 275 -3.80 11.50 -27.61
C TRP A 275 -5.08 11.70 -28.46
N LYS A 276 -5.12 11.17 -29.69
CA LYS A 276 -6.28 11.31 -30.59
C LYS A 276 -6.74 10.05 -31.32
N LYS A 277 -6.52 8.87 -30.75
CA LYS A 277 -7.16 7.62 -31.20
C LYS A 277 -7.67 6.80 -30.01
N MET A 278 -8.86 7.14 -29.51
CA MET A 278 -9.80 6.18 -28.94
C MET A 278 -11.20 6.82 -28.82
N ARG A 279 -11.86 6.90 -29.98
CA ARG A 279 -13.32 6.89 -30.15
C ARG A 279 -13.58 5.50 -30.75
N LYS A 280 -14.35 4.59 -30.15
CA LYS A 280 -15.82 4.56 -30.14
C LYS A 280 -16.33 3.38 -29.28
N PRO A 281 -17.62 3.38 -28.91
CA PRO A 281 -18.23 2.41 -28.01
C PRO A 281 -18.68 1.13 -28.74
N CYS A 282 -18.64 0.01 -28.02
CA CYS A 282 -19.54 -1.13 -28.14
C CYS A 282 -19.90 -1.59 -26.71
#